data_AF-A0A2S5MK32-F1
#
_entry.id   AF-A0A2S5MK32-F1
#
_cell.length_a   1.000
_cell.length_b   1.000
_cell.length_c   1.000
_cell.angle_alpha   90.00
_cell.angle_beta   90.00
_cell.angle_gamma   90.00
#
_symmetry.space_group_name_H-M   'P 1'
#
loop_
_entity.id
_entity.type
_entity.pdbx_description
1 polymer ?
#
loop_
_entity_poly.entity_id
_entity_poly.type
_entity_poly.pdbx_seq_one_letter_code
_entity_poly.pdbx_strand_id
1 'polypeptide(L)'
;DRFFDNYIMTPMQKIVLDRLRPEENRDSFGVAEARRSLDTAYGWLNEKLKGREWAAGEDFSLADCAAAPALFYADWAHPIDNALVNVKAYRGRLLARPSFARAVDEARPYRAYFPLGAPDRD
;
A
#
# COMPACT_ATOMS: atom_id res chain seq x y z
N ASP A 1 0.06 2.23 13.11
CA ASP A 1 1.27 1.41 12.97
C ASP A 1 0.92 -0.05 12.71
N ARG A 2 0.71 -0.90 13.73
CA ARG A 2 0.41 -2.35 13.60
C ARG A 2 -0.63 -2.75 12.55
N PHE A 3 -1.66 -1.93 12.33
CA PHE A 3 -2.63 -2.18 11.27
C PHE A 3 -1.97 -2.23 9.88
N PHE A 4 -1.10 -1.26 9.57
CA PHE A 4 -0.41 -1.18 8.29
C PHE A 4 0.60 -2.32 8.13
N ASP A 5 1.31 -2.70 9.19
CA ASP A 5 2.23 -3.84 9.16
C ASP A 5 1.50 -5.17 8.86
N ASN A 6 0.45 -5.45 9.63
CA ASN A 6 -0.20 -6.76 9.62
C ASN A 6 -1.19 -6.93 8.47
N TYR A 7 -1.93 -5.87 8.11
CA TYR A 7 -3.07 -5.98 7.18
C TYR A 7 -2.84 -5.32 5.82
N ILE A 8 -1.78 -4.51 5.66
CA ILE A 8 -1.41 -3.94 4.36
C ILE A 8 -0.07 -4.50 3.90
N MET A 9 1.01 -4.29 4.66
CA MET A 9 2.36 -4.71 4.29
C MET A 9 2.51 -6.22 4.18
N THR A 10 2.03 -6.98 5.16
CA THR A 10 2.14 -8.46 5.14
C THR A 10 1.49 -9.09 3.90
N PRO A 11 0.20 -8.82 3.57
CA PRO A 11 -0.38 -9.40 2.35
C PRO A 11 0.24 -8.84 1.07
N MET A 12 0.61 -7.55 1.00
CA MET A 12 1.35 -7.01 -0.14
C MET A 12 2.68 -7.75 -0.37
N GLN A 13 3.45 -7.98 0.70
CA GLN A 13 4.71 -8.73 0.64
C GLN A 13 4.49 -10.16 0.17
N LYS A 14 3.40 -10.83 0.57
CA LYS A 14 3.08 -12.17 0.05
C LYS A 14 2.97 -12.17 -1.48
N ILE A 15 2.33 -11.17 -2.08
CA ILE A 15 2.19 -11.04 -3.54
C ILE A 15 3.57 -10.80 -4.20
N VAL A 16 4.37 -9.90 -3.64
CA VAL A 16 5.70 -9.57 -4.19
C VAL A 16 6.67 -10.74 -4.06
N LEU A 17 6.72 -11.39 -2.90
CA LEU A 17 7.60 -12.53 -2.64
C LEU A 17 7.23 -13.74 -3.49
N ASP A 18 5.94 -13.97 -3.75
CA ASP A 18 5.51 -15.04 -4.66
C ASP A 18 6.07 -14.82 -6.08
N ARG A 19 6.06 -13.57 -6.57
CA ARG A 19 6.60 -13.24 -7.90
C ARG A 19 8.11 -13.49 -8.04
N LEU A 20 8.84 -13.47 -6.94
CA LEU A 20 10.29 -13.74 -6.87
C LEU A 20 10.62 -15.25 -6.86
N ARG A 21 9.64 -16.13 -6.61
CA ARG A 21 9.84 -17.57 -6.65
C ARG A 21 10.04 -18.07 -8.09
N PRO A 22 10.75 -19.21 -8.27
CA PRO A 22 10.64 -20.00 -9.49
C PRO A 22 9.15 -20.25 -9.83
N GLU A 23 8.82 -20.25 -11.11
CA GLU A 23 7.42 -20.26 -11.57
C GLU A 23 6.67 -21.50 -11.06
N GLU A 24 7.34 -22.64 -11.03
CA GLU A 24 6.84 -23.92 -10.51
C GLU A 24 6.53 -23.93 -9.01
N ASN A 25 7.06 -22.96 -8.26
CA ASN A 25 6.92 -22.85 -6.80
C ASN A 25 5.98 -21.70 -6.37
N ARG A 26 5.29 -21.07 -7.33
CA ARG A 26 4.32 -20.01 -7.04
C ARG A 26 3.04 -20.57 -6.42
N ASP A 27 2.49 -19.81 -5.48
CA ASP A 27 1.30 -20.13 -4.70
C ASP A 27 0.15 -19.20 -5.12
N SER A 28 -0.53 -19.56 -6.22
CA SER A 28 -1.65 -18.79 -6.75
C SER A 28 -2.83 -18.69 -5.76
N PHE A 29 -3.05 -19.73 -4.96
CA PHE A 29 -4.08 -19.74 -3.92
C PHE A 29 -3.76 -18.72 -2.83
N GLY A 30 -2.53 -18.75 -2.32
CA GLY A 30 -2.09 -17.82 -1.29
C GLY A 30 -2.03 -16.37 -1.77
N VAL A 31 -1.70 -16.12 -3.03
CA VAL A 31 -1.80 -14.79 -3.66
C VAL A 31 -3.25 -14.32 -3.72
N ALA A 32 -4.19 -15.19 -4.08
CA ALA A 32 -5.61 -14.84 -4.10
C ALA A 32 -6.14 -14.51 -2.69
N GLU A 33 -5.69 -15.22 -1.65
CA GLU A 33 -5.98 -14.86 -0.26
C GLU A 33 -5.42 -13.50 0.12
N ALA A 34 -4.16 -13.22 -0.23
CA ALA A 34 -3.52 -11.94 0.07
C ALA A 34 -4.28 -10.75 -0.54
N ARG A 35 -4.76 -10.90 -1.78
CA ARG A 35 -5.57 -9.88 -2.45
C ARG A 35 -6.89 -9.62 -1.71
N ARG A 36 -7.62 -10.68 -1.35
CA ARG A 36 -8.87 -10.55 -0.54
C ARG A 36 -8.62 -9.91 0.82
N SER A 37 -7.48 -10.21 1.46
CA SER A 37 -7.10 -9.55 2.71
C SER A 37 -6.86 -8.05 2.51
N LEU A 38 -6.22 -7.64 1.40
CA LEU A 38 -6.04 -6.23 1.05
C LEU A 38 -7.38 -5.55 0.77
N ASP A 39 -8.27 -6.15 -0.01
CA ASP A 39 -9.63 -5.62 -0.25
C ASP A 39 -10.36 -5.34 1.07
N THR A 40 -10.28 -6.29 2.00
CA THR A 40 -10.90 -6.17 3.33
C THR A 40 -10.26 -5.06 4.16
N ALA A 41 -8.92 -4.99 4.17
CA ALA A 41 -8.17 -3.99 4.90
C ALA A 41 -8.40 -2.58 4.34
N TYR A 42 -8.48 -2.42 3.01
CA TYR A 42 -8.81 -1.17 2.36
C TYR A 42 -10.23 -0.72 2.71
N GLY A 43 -11.22 -1.62 2.66
CA GLY A 43 -12.60 -1.32 3.05
C GLY A 43 -12.69 -0.85 4.51
N TRP A 44 -12.04 -1.55 5.43
CA TRP A 44 -11.99 -1.15 6.84
C TRP A 44 -11.31 0.21 7.04
N LEU A 45 -10.16 0.42 6.39
CA LEU A 45 -9.41 1.67 6.49
C LEU A 45 -10.21 2.85 5.91
N ASN A 46 -10.97 2.63 4.83
CA ASN A 46 -11.84 3.65 4.24
C ASN A 46 -12.89 4.15 5.22
N GLU A 47 -13.58 3.23 5.90
CA GLU A 47 -14.53 3.62 6.93
C GLU A 47 -13.84 4.29 8.11
N LYS A 48 -12.66 3.79 8.50
CA LYS A 48 -11.96 4.35 9.66
C LYS A 48 -11.43 5.76 9.42
N LEU A 49 -11.09 6.10 8.18
CA LEU A 49 -10.62 7.43 7.78
C LEU A 49 -11.76 8.43 7.55
N LYS A 50 -13.04 8.02 7.64
CA LYS A 50 -14.16 8.95 7.51
C LYS A 50 -14.07 10.06 8.55
N GLY A 51 -13.98 11.30 8.08
CA GLY A 51 -13.84 12.49 8.93
C GLY A 51 -12.47 12.63 9.61
N ARG A 52 -11.43 11.92 9.15
CA ARG A 52 -10.06 12.01 9.68
C ARG A 52 -9.09 12.50 8.62
N GLU A 53 -8.14 13.32 9.06
CA GLU A 53 -7.04 13.75 8.20
C GLU A 53 -5.93 12.70 8.16
N TRP A 54 -5.49 12.22 9.32
CA TRP A 54 -4.42 11.24 9.50
C TRP A 54 -4.92 9.97 10.18
N ALA A 55 -4.15 8.88 10.07
CA ALA A 55 -4.59 7.56 10.52
C ALA A 55 -4.97 7.51 12.01
N ALA A 56 -4.25 8.28 12.84
CA ALA A 56 -4.42 8.28 14.29
C ALA A 56 -5.17 9.51 14.84
N GLY A 57 -5.54 10.49 14.02
CA GLY A 57 -6.19 11.72 14.50
C GLY A 57 -6.02 12.91 13.55
N GLU A 58 -5.92 14.10 14.14
CA GLU A 58 -5.76 15.38 13.42
C GLU A 58 -4.31 15.68 13.04
N ASP A 59 -3.35 15.11 13.77
CA ASP A 59 -1.92 15.32 13.54
C ASP A 59 -1.24 14.13 12.85
N PHE A 60 -0.26 14.44 12.00
CA PHE A 60 0.61 13.44 11.40
C PHE A 60 1.45 12.74 12.48
N SER A 61 1.53 11.43 12.40
CA SER A 61 2.10 10.59 13.47
C SER A 61 2.92 9.43 12.91
N LEU A 62 3.51 8.62 13.82
CA LEU A 62 4.15 7.36 13.45
C LEU A 62 3.21 6.39 12.72
N ALA A 63 1.89 6.48 12.93
CA ALA A 63 0.94 5.66 12.19
C ALA A 63 0.97 5.97 10.69
N ASP A 64 1.18 7.23 10.32
CA ASP A 64 1.22 7.72 8.95
C ASP A 64 2.58 7.42 8.30
N CYS A 65 3.67 7.47 9.08
CA CYS A 65 4.98 6.96 8.66
C CYS A 65 4.92 5.48 8.28
N ALA A 66 4.17 4.66 9.04
CA ALA A 66 3.96 3.25 8.71
C ALA A 66 3.03 3.06 7.49
N ALA A 67 2.04 3.94 7.34
CA ALA A 67 1.07 3.86 6.26
C ALA A 67 1.64 4.19 4.87
N ALA A 68 2.55 5.18 4.80
CA ALA A 68 3.07 5.71 3.54
C ALA A 68 3.70 4.63 2.63
N PRO A 69 4.74 3.90 3.05
CA PRO A 69 5.32 2.84 2.22
C PRO A 69 4.34 1.68 2.00
N ALA A 70 3.49 1.39 2.99
CA ALA A 70 2.52 0.31 2.92
C ALA A 70 1.49 0.51 1.80
N LEU A 71 0.82 1.67 1.80
CA LEU A 71 -0.19 1.99 0.80
C LEU A 71 0.40 2.31 -0.57
N PHE A 72 1.66 2.73 -0.63
CA PHE A 72 2.36 2.93 -1.89
C PHE A 72 2.55 1.62 -2.65
N TYR A 73 3.24 0.65 -2.03
CA TYR A 73 3.48 -0.65 -2.66
C TYR A 73 2.23 -1.51 -2.75
N ALA A 74 1.31 -1.43 -1.78
CA ALA A 74 0.07 -2.19 -1.85
C ALA A 74 -0.78 -1.75 -3.05
N ASP A 75 -0.89 -0.45 -3.34
CA ASP A 75 -1.62 0.05 -4.51
C ASP A 75 -0.94 -0.34 -5.84
N TRP A 76 0.38 -0.54 -5.86
CA TRP A 76 1.07 -1.08 -7.03
C TRP A 76 0.82 -2.58 -7.22
N ALA A 77 0.88 -3.36 -6.13
CA ALA A 77 0.66 -4.80 -6.18
C ALA A 77 -0.82 -5.20 -6.38
N HIS A 78 -1.71 -4.39 -5.84
CA HIS A 78 -3.15 -4.57 -5.85
C HIS A 78 -3.86 -3.21 -5.66
N PRO A 79 -4.27 -2.57 -6.77
CA PRO A 79 -4.82 -1.22 -6.76
C PRO A 79 -5.99 -1.04 -5.80
N ILE A 80 -6.00 0.09 -5.10
CA ILE A 80 -7.10 0.50 -4.24
C ILE A 80 -8.27 0.91 -5.13
N ASP A 81 -9.43 0.28 -4.91
CA ASP A 81 -10.66 0.58 -5.64
C ASP A 81 -11.01 2.09 -5.55
N ASN A 82 -11.43 2.68 -6.67
CA ASN A 82 -11.82 4.08 -6.74
C ASN A 82 -13.05 4.42 -5.87
N ALA A 83 -13.88 3.44 -5.52
CA ALA A 83 -14.98 3.59 -4.58
C ALA A 83 -14.51 3.89 -3.14
N LEU A 84 -13.26 3.54 -2.80
CA LEU A 84 -12.68 3.75 -1.46
C LEU A 84 -12.07 5.14 -1.32
N VAL A 85 -12.94 6.15 -1.44
CA VAL A 85 -12.59 7.57 -1.56
C VAL A 85 -11.74 8.10 -0.40
N ASN A 86 -11.98 7.66 0.85
CA ASN A 86 -11.25 8.17 2.01
C ASN A 86 -9.81 7.64 2.02
N VAL A 87 -9.60 6.36 1.66
CA VAL A 87 -8.25 5.78 1.54
C VAL A 87 -7.50 6.41 0.38
N LYS A 88 -8.16 6.64 -0.77
CA LYS A 88 -7.55 7.32 -1.92
C LYS A 88 -7.11 8.74 -1.56
N ALA A 89 -7.98 9.51 -0.90
CA ALA A 89 -7.66 10.85 -0.44
C ALA A 89 -6.50 10.85 0.57
N TYR A 90 -6.51 9.90 1.51
CA TYR A 90 -5.44 9.73 2.50
C TYR A 90 -4.10 9.37 1.85
N ARG A 91 -4.08 8.40 0.91
CA ARG A 91 -2.88 8.07 0.13
C ARG A 91 -2.35 9.29 -0.64
N GLY A 92 -3.25 10.08 -1.23
CA GLY A 92 -2.89 11.34 -1.89
C GLY A 92 -2.21 12.33 -0.94
N ARG A 93 -2.73 12.50 0.29
CA ARG A 93 -2.08 13.35 1.31
C ARG A 93 -0.71 12.83 1.72
N LEU A 94 -0.55 11.51 1.88
CA LEU A 94 0.75 10.91 2.18
C LEU A 94 1.74 11.20 1.06
N LEU A 95 1.37 10.95 -0.20
CA LEU A 95 2.22 11.21 -1.38
C LEU A 95 2.61 12.68 -1.55
N ALA A 96 1.72 13.60 -1.20
CA ALA A 96 2.00 15.04 -1.25
C ALA A 96 2.93 15.52 -0.11
N ARG A 97 3.17 14.70 0.93
CA ARG A 97 4.01 15.11 2.06
C ARG A 97 5.48 15.23 1.61
N PRO A 98 6.17 16.36 1.86
CA PRO A 98 7.51 16.61 1.30
C PRO A 98 8.54 15.51 1.56
N SER A 99 8.54 14.93 2.76
CA SER A 99 9.46 13.84 3.11
C SER A 99 9.20 12.56 2.30
N PHE A 100 7.94 12.26 2.01
CA PHE A 100 7.57 11.06 1.27
C PHE A 100 7.67 11.26 -0.24
N ALA A 101 7.21 12.42 -0.75
CA ALA A 101 7.39 12.82 -2.15
C ALA A 101 8.86 12.71 -2.58
N ARG A 102 9.77 13.29 -1.78
CA ARG A 102 11.21 13.20 -2.02
C ARG A 102 11.69 11.75 -2.14
N ALA A 103 11.27 10.88 -1.23
CA ALA A 103 11.67 9.47 -1.26
C ALA A 103 11.14 8.73 -2.51
N VAL A 104 9.90 9.02 -2.92
CA VAL A 104 9.28 8.45 -4.13
C VAL A 104 10.00 8.92 -5.40
N ASP A 105 10.38 10.21 -5.45
CA ASP A 105 11.08 10.80 -6.59
C ASP A 105 12.51 10.30 -6.71
N GLU A 106 13.26 10.26 -5.60
CA GLU A 106 14.62 9.69 -5.56
C GLU A 106 14.64 8.19 -5.92
N ALA A 107 13.53 7.48 -5.69
CA ALA A 107 13.38 6.07 -6.02
C ALA A 107 13.03 5.78 -7.50
N ARG A 108 12.68 6.79 -8.31
CA ARG A 108 12.27 6.60 -9.73
C ARG A 108 13.24 5.76 -10.56
N PRO A 109 14.58 5.96 -10.50
CA PRO A 109 15.53 5.16 -11.26
C PRO A 109 15.50 3.66 -10.93
N TYR A 110 15.01 3.29 -9.75
CA TYR A 110 15.00 1.91 -9.26
C TYR A 110 13.67 1.19 -9.49
N ARG A 111 12.65 1.86 -10.05
CA ARG A 111 11.30 1.29 -10.24
C ARG A 111 11.29 0.01 -11.10
N ALA A 112 12.22 -0.11 -12.04
CA ALA A 112 12.38 -1.31 -12.86
C ALA A 112 12.73 -2.58 -12.06
N TYR A 113 13.24 -2.43 -10.83
CA TYR A 113 13.51 -3.56 -9.94
C TYR A 113 12.28 -4.05 -9.17
N PHE A 114 11.14 -3.35 -9.23
CA PHE A 114 9.93 -3.80 -8.55
C PHE A 114 9.39 -5.08 -9.21
N PRO A 115 9.25 -6.22 -8.49
CA PRO A 115 9.02 -7.52 -9.11
C PRO A 115 7.73 -7.66 -9.94
N LEU A 116 6.70 -6.87 -9.61
CA LEU A 116 5.41 -6.89 -10.31
C LEU A 116 5.34 -5.91 -11.50
N GLY A 117 6.41 -5.13 -11.74
CA GLY A 117 6.40 -3.99 -12.64
C GLY A 117 5.80 -2.75 -11.96
N ALA A 118 6.58 -1.67 -11.89
CA ALA A 118 6.09 -0.40 -11.35
C ALA A 118 5.14 0.28 -12.35
N PRO A 119 3.95 0.74 -11.93
CA PRO A 119 3.05 1.47 -12.79
C PRO A 119 3.59 2.88 -13.11
N ASP A 120 3.18 3.44 -14.25
CA ASP A 120 3.49 4.81 -14.65
C ASP A 120 2.57 5.82 -13.95
N ARG A 121 2.65 5.83 -12.62
CA ARG A 121 1.96 6.77 -11.73
C ARG A 121 2.77 6.97 -10.45
N ASP A 122 2.39 8.00 -9.70
CA ASP A 122 3.09 8.52 -8.51
C ASP A 122 4.48 9.09 -8.83
#